data_AF-A0A6P5RRZ8-F1
#
_entry.id   AF-A0A6P5RRZ8-F1
#
_cell.length_a   1.000
_cell.length_b   1.000
_cell.length_c   1.000
_cell.angle_alpha   90.00
_cell.angle_beta   90.00
_cell.angle_gamma   90.00
#
_symmetry.space_group_name_H-M   'P 1'
#
loop_
_entity.id
_entity.type
_entity.pdbx_description
1 polymer ?
#
loop_
_entity_poly.entity_id
_entity_poly.type
_entity_poly.pdbx_seq_one_letter_code
_entity_poly.pdbx_strand_id
1 'polypeptide(L)' 'MSALEMLLKDFASRYATGDEVYMADVFLAPQIVVSTSRFNINMSKFPTLSRLYESYKILLELEASSPERQPDAVH' A
#
# COMPACT_ATOMS: atom_id res chain seq x y z
N MET A 1 -1.28 -0.28 -11.49
CA MET A 1 -1.35 1.04 -10.82
C MET A 1 -2.45 1.93 -11.38
N SER A 2 -2.50 2.25 -12.69
CA SER A 2 -3.50 3.20 -13.24
C SER A 2 -4.97 2.85 -12.96
N ALA A 3 -5.37 1.58 -13.12
CA ALA A 3 -6.75 1.18 -12.83
C ALA A 3 -7.11 1.31 -11.34
N LEU A 4 -6.17 1.01 -10.44
CA LEU A 4 -6.37 1.16 -9.00
C LEU A 4 -6.43 2.64 -8.59
N GLU A 5 -5.57 3.48 -9.16
CA GLU A 5 -5.61 4.93 -8.96
C GLU A 5 -6.96 5.50 -9.40
N MET A 6 -7.46 5.11 -10.58
CA MET A 6 -8.77 5.53 -11.07
C MET A 6 -9.92 5.01 -10.21
N LEU A 7 -9.82 3.78 -9.71
CA LEU A 7 -10.84 3.16 -8.87
C LEU A 7 -10.93 3.84 -7.50
N LEU A 8 -9.80 4.28 -6.92
CA LEU A 8 -9.74 4.75 -5.54
C LEU A 8 -9.83 6.27 -5.40
N LYS A 9 -9.57 7.04 -6.46
CA LYS A 9 -9.49 8.52 -6.41
C LYS A 9 -10.70 9.20 -5.73
N ASP A 10 -11.90 8.65 -5.92
CA ASP A 10 -13.16 9.25 -5.44
C ASP A 10 -13.69 8.58 -4.14
N PHE A 11 -13.04 7.50 -3.67
CA PHE A 11 -13.53 6.68 -2.55
C PHE A 11 -12.56 6.64 -1.37
N ALA A 12 -11.26 6.73 -1.63
CA ALA A 12 -10.25 6.59 -0.60
C ALA A 12 -10.26 7.82 0.33
N SER A 13 -10.37 7.57 1.63
CA SER A 13 -10.16 8.57 2.68
C SER A 13 -8.78 8.37 3.31
N ARG A 14 -8.68 8.15 4.62
CA ARG A 14 -7.42 7.78 5.28
C ARG A 14 -6.84 6.47 4.72
N TYR A 15 -7.72 5.53 4.40
CA TYR A 15 -7.43 4.21 3.85
C TYR A 15 -8.26 4.00 2.57
N ALA A 16 -8.10 2.85 1.90
CA ALA A 16 -8.66 2.60 0.57
C ALA A 16 -10.19 2.69 0.50
N THR A 17 -10.89 2.42 1.60
CA THR A 17 -12.36 2.37 1.65
C THR A 17 -12.99 3.20 2.78
N GLY A 18 -12.22 4.07 3.43
CA GLY A 18 -12.72 4.91 4.53
C GLY A 18 -11.63 5.31 5.51
N ASP A 19 -12.02 5.50 6.77
CA ASP A 19 -11.10 5.94 7.84
C ASP A 19 -10.56 4.79 8.71
N GLU A 20 -10.97 3.56 8.42
CA GLU A 20 -10.47 2.33 9.04
C GLU A 20 -9.89 1.37 8.00
N VAL A 21 -9.06 0.43 8.45
CA VAL A 21 -8.43 -0.59 7.62
C VAL A 21 -9.42 -1.72 7.34
N TYR A 22 -9.61 -2.04 6.06
CA TYR A 22 -10.44 -3.15 5.61
C TYR A 22 -9.69 -4.07 4.63
N MET A 23 -10.38 -5.08 4.11
CA MET A 23 -9.78 -6.08 3.23
C MET A 23 -9.08 -5.49 1.99
N ALA A 24 -9.60 -4.37 1.46
CA ALA A 24 -8.98 -3.68 0.34
C ALA A 24 -7.54 -3.22 0.66
N ASP A 25 -7.32 -2.71 1.88
CA ASP A 25 -6.02 -2.23 2.36
C ASP A 25 -5.02 -3.38 2.51
N VAL A 26 -5.48 -4.53 3.00
CA VAL A 26 -4.68 -5.76 3.14
C VAL A 26 -4.11 -6.19 1.78
N PHE A 27 -4.88 -6.08 0.70
CA PHE A 27 -4.39 -6.39 -0.65
C PHE A 27 -3.57 -5.25 -1.27
N LEU A 28 -3.92 -3.98 -0.99
CA LEU A 28 -3.26 -2.83 -1.60
C LEU A 28 -1.88 -2.55 -1.01
N ALA A 29 -1.72 -2.65 0.31
CA ALA A 29 -0.46 -2.36 0.99
C ALA A 29 0.75 -3.11 0.38
N PRO A 30 0.74 -4.46 0.25
CA PRO A 30 1.86 -5.16 -0.35
C PRO A 30 2.04 -4.84 -1.85
N GLN A 31 0.94 -4.65 -2.60
CA GLN A 31 1.03 -4.30 -4.02
C GLN A 31 1.73 -2.95 -4.23
N ILE A 32 1.42 -1.94 -3.42
CA ILE A 32 2.03 -0.62 -3.52
C ILE A 32 3.49 -0.69 -3.08
N VAL A 33 3.81 -1.32 -1.93
CA VAL A 33 5.20 -1.51 -1.47
C VAL A 33 6.04 -2.18 -2.56
N VAL A 34 5.62 -3.34 -3.07
CA VAL A 34 6.37 -4.09 -4.08
C VAL A 34 6.52 -3.30 -5.38
N SER A 35 5.48 -2.58 -5.82
CA SER A 35 5.55 -1.72 -7.01
C SER A 35 6.62 -0.63 -6.86
N THR A 36 6.78 -0.07 -5.66
CA THR A 36 7.77 0.98 -5.39
C THR A 36 9.18 0.44 -5.16
N SER A 37 9.35 -0.53 -4.27
CA SER A 37 10.68 -0.98 -3.81
C SER A 37 11.33 -1.97 -4.76
N ARG A 38 10.54 -2.88 -5.34
CA ARG A 38 11.05 -3.97 -6.18
C ARG A 38 11.07 -3.61 -7.67
N PHE A 39 10.07 -2.86 -8.12
CA PHE A 39 9.92 -2.50 -9.54
C PHE A 39 10.24 -1.04 -9.85
N ASN A 40 10.60 -0.24 -8.84
CA ASN A 40 10.99 1.17 -8.98
C ASN A 40 9.97 2.01 -9.78
N ILE A 41 8.68 1.72 -9.63
CA ILE A 41 7.62 2.49 -10.30
C ILE A 41 7.60 3.91 -9.72
N ASN A 42 7.63 4.93 -10.60
CA ASN A 42 7.46 6.32 -10.19
C ASN A 42 6.02 6.57 -9.71
N MET A 43 5.86 6.65 -8.38
CA MET A 43 4.57 6.89 -7.72
C MET A 43 4.05 8.32 -7.83
N SER A 44 4.85 9.29 -8.27
CA SER A 44 4.37 10.66 -8.50
C SER A 44 3.23 10.73 -9.52
N LYS A 45 3.05 9.68 -10.33
CA LYS A 45 1.95 9.52 -11.30
C LYS A 45 0.65 8.98 -10.67
N PHE A 46 0.69 8.54 -9.42
CA PHE A 46 -0.40 7.88 -8.71
C PHE A 46 -0.58 8.52 -7.31
N PRO A 47 -1.08 9.77 -7.23
CA PRO A 47 -1.14 10.52 -5.97
C PRO A 47 -2.02 9.86 -4.90
N THR A 48 -3.13 9.23 -5.28
CA THR A 48 -4.01 8.52 -4.34
C THR A 48 -3.30 7.31 -3.75
N LEU A 49 -2.70 6.46 -4.58
CA LEU A 49 -1.92 5.31 -4.11
C LEU A 49 -0.69 5.73 -3.30
N SER A 50 -0.07 6.87 -3.64
CA SER A 50 1.05 7.43 -2.87
C SER A 50 0.62 7.86 -1.46
N ARG A 51 -0.53 8.52 -1.33
CA ARG A 51 -1.08 8.89 -0.01
C ARG A 51 -1.42 7.65 0.83
N LEU A 52 -2.02 6.64 0.20
CA LEU A 52 -2.34 5.37 0.87
C LEU A 52 -1.06 4.68 1.36
N TYR A 53 -0.01 4.66 0.54
CA TYR A 53 1.30 4.12 0.95
C TYR A 53 1.84 4.78 2.22
N GLU A 54 1.80 6.10 2.31
CA GLU A 54 2.23 6.81 3.53
C GLU A 54 1.33 6.51 4.73
N SER A 55 0.03 6.32 4.50
CA SER A 55 -0.92 5.94 5.55
C SER A 55 -0.73 4.49 6.03
N TYR A 56 -0.21 3.61 5.19
CA TYR A 56 0.11 2.22 5.55
C TYR A 56 1.44 2.08 6.29
N LYS A 57 2.44 2.92 5.97
CA LYS A 57 3.76 2.87 6.62
C LYS A 57 3.74 3.12 8.12
N ILE A 58 2.70 3.78 8.63
CA ILE A 58 2.54 4.06 10.06
C ILE A 58 1.87 2.91 10.82
N LEU A 59 1.39 1.86 10.13
CA LEU A 59 0.74 0.70 10.76
C LEU A 59 1.78 -0.36 11.11
N LEU A 60 1.96 -0.61 12.40
CA LEU A 60 2.93 -1.60 12.90
C LEU A 60 2.60 -3.01 12.43
N GLU A 61 1.31 -3.32 12.26
CA GLU A 61 0.84 -4.61 11.76
C GLU A 61 1.28 -4.84 10.32
N LEU A 62 1.25 -3.81 9.48
CA LEU A 62 1.72 -3.91 8.09
C LEU A 62 3.25 -4.01 8.03
N GLU A 63 3.96 -3.26 8.86
CA GLU A 63 5.42 -3.36 8.96
C GLU A 63 5.85 -4.76 9.44
N ALA A 64 5.20 -5.30 10.47
CA ALA A 64 5.45 -6.66 10.95
C ALA A 64 5.14 -7.74 9.91
N SER A 65 4.21 -7.47 8.99
CA SER A 65 3.86 -8.36 7.88
C SER A 65 4.80 -8.28 6.68
N SER A 66 5.85 -7.44 6.72
CA SER A 66 6.76 -7.29 5.58
C SER A 66 7.48 -8.61 5.25
N PRO A 67 7.79 -8.87 3.98
CA PRO A 67 8.50 -10.08 3.56
C PRO A 67 9.83 -10.30 4.32
N GLU A 68 10.53 -9.24 4.67
CA GLU A 68 11.83 -9.28 5.35
C GLU A 68 11.72 -9.67 6.84
N ARG A 69 10.53 -9.58 7.43
CA ARG A 69 10.26 -9.95 8.83
C ARG A 69 9.62 -11.32 8.99
N GLN A 70 9.49 -12.08 7.91
CA GLN A 70 8.91 -13.42 7.96
C GLN A 70 9.94 -14.46 8.44
N PRO A 71 9.51 -15.55 9.11
CA PRO A 71 10.43 -16.57 9.64
C PRO A 71 11.31 -17.24 8.59
N ASP A 72 10.86 -17.25 7.33
CA ASP A 72 11.54 -17.81 6.17
C ASP A 72 12.35 -16.78 5.37
N ALA A 73 12.40 -15.51 5.81
CA ALA A 73 13.21 -14.48 5.20
C ALA A 73 14.70 -14.79 5.40
N VAL A 74 15.42 -15.00 4.30
CA VAL A 74 16.88 -15.23 4.33
C VAL A 74 17.58 -13.92 4.68
N HIS A 75 18.35 -13.93 5.77
CA HIS A 75 19.25 -12.84 6.17
C HIS A 75 20.68 -13.07 5.64
#